data_AF-A0A2V6JVY0-F1
#
_entry.id   AF-A0A2V6JVY0-F1
#
_cell.length_a   1.000
_cell.length_b   1.000
_cell.length_c   1.000
_cell.angle_alpha   90.00
_cell.angle_beta   90.00
_cell.angle_gamma   90.00
#
_symmetry.space_group_name_H-M   'P 1'
#
loop_
_entity.id
_entity.type
_entity.pdbx_description
1 polymer ?
#
loop_
_entity_poly.entity_id
_entity_poly.type
_entity_poly.pdbx_seq_one_letter_code
_entity_poly.pdbx_strand_id
1 'polypeptide(L)'
;RAYSVAFVQLLLDEGGGHARLAQYVSNISHASNDPIADLKVSFPPLREEMERKWQSMVARLSEHQTYQFLTFAESERRLDELLQIKVSGGSRNWEPSNPVDLNELARRKLSTDEKSAVNQMSQDLLLLIASAHPVLRPVAREYQQIAALLVRGKRRGIAKRLARLNFTRRDLATRMGEIDDYMNWFEATQMDSQSGAFNAYLKAANQSQVSAPRRRDPLSVYLDALEDQVETSAVE
;
A
#
# COMPACT_ATOMS: atom_id res chain seq x y z
N ARG A 1 12.06 8.25 5.26
CA ARG A 1 12.90 7.02 5.14
C ARG A 1 13.27 6.74 3.68
N ALA A 2 12.33 6.76 2.74
CA ALA A 2 12.61 6.67 1.29
C ALA A 2 13.66 7.70 0.82
N TYR A 3 13.42 8.97 1.13
CA TYR A 3 14.31 10.09 0.79
C TYR A 3 15.73 9.95 1.34
N SER A 4 15.87 9.50 2.60
CA SER A 4 17.16 9.28 3.24
C SER A 4 17.90 8.07 2.68
N VAL A 5 17.18 6.99 2.31
CA VAL A 5 17.78 5.81 1.66
C VAL A 5 18.23 6.15 0.24
N ALA A 6 17.40 6.86 -0.52
CA ALA A 6 17.74 7.35 -1.85
C ALA A 6 18.99 8.23 -1.81
N PHE A 7 19.10 9.09 -0.80
CA PHE A 7 20.25 9.95 -0.61
C PHE A 7 21.52 9.17 -0.26
N VAL A 8 21.45 8.21 0.67
CA VAL A 8 22.61 7.37 1.02
C VAL A 8 23.04 6.50 -0.16
N GLN A 9 22.11 5.89 -0.90
CA GLN A 9 22.44 5.10 -2.09
C GLN A 9 23.11 5.95 -3.16
N LEU A 10 22.64 7.19 -3.37
CA LEU A 10 23.30 8.14 -4.26
C LEU A 10 24.74 8.43 -3.85
N LEU A 11 25.02 8.57 -2.56
CA LEU A 11 26.38 8.79 -2.05
C LEU A 11 27.28 7.55 -2.19
N LEU A 12 26.70 6.34 -2.16
CA LEU A 12 27.43 5.08 -2.23
C LEU A 12 27.72 4.63 -3.67
N ASP A 13 26.80 4.89 -4.60
CA ASP A 13 26.89 4.53 -6.02
C ASP A 13 27.97 5.35 -6.77
N GLU A 14 28.46 6.43 -6.17
CA GLU A 14 29.60 7.18 -6.71
C GLU A 14 30.93 6.41 -6.61
N GLY A 15 31.82 6.62 -7.58
CA GLY A 15 33.17 6.06 -7.56
C GLY A 15 33.93 6.44 -6.27
N GLY A 16 34.14 5.46 -5.39
CA GLY A 16 34.78 5.65 -4.08
C GLY A 16 33.86 6.19 -2.97
N GLY A 17 32.54 6.19 -3.18
CA GLY A 17 31.53 6.72 -2.26
C GLY A 17 31.57 6.10 -0.87
N HIS A 18 31.79 4.77 -0.77
CA HIS A 18 31.95 4.07 0.51
C HIS A 18 33.13 4.61 1.35
N ALA A 19 34.28 4.85 0.73
CA ALA A 19 35.47 5.35 1.43
C ALA A 19 35.29 6.81 1.87
N ARG A 20 34.66 7.64 1.03
CA ARG A 20 34.34 9.05 1.34
C ARG A 20 33.30 9.16 2.44
N LEU A 21 32.27 8.31 2.43
CA LEU A 21 31.25 8.28 3.47
C LEU A 21 31.84 7.84 4.81
N ALA A 22 32.70 6.82 4.82
CA ALA A 22 33.42 6.41 6.02
C ALA A 22 34.31 7.53 6.58
N GLN A 23 35.03 8.24 5.71
CA GLN A 23 35.86 9.39 6.08
C GLN A 23 35.04 10.60 6.57
N TYR A 24 33.87 10.84 5.96
CA TYR A 24 32.94 11.87 6.42
C TYR A 24 32.42 11.53 7.82
N VAL A 25 31.97 10.29 8.05
CA VAL A 25 31.47 9.83 9.34
C VAL A 25 32.54 9.89 10.43
N SER A 26 33.79 9.52 10.12
CA SER A 26 34.89 9.63 11.07
C SER A 26 35.25 11.08 11.42
N ASN A 27 34.93 12.04 10.54
CA ASN A 27 35.25 13.45 10.71
C ASN A 27 34.06 14.29 11.25
N ILE A 28 32.93 13.66 11.57
CA ILE A 28 31.73 14.36 12.13
C ILE A 28 32.06 15.09 13.44
N SER A 29 32.98 14.56 14.25
CA SER A 29 33.42 15.20 15.50
C SER A 29 34.20 16.51 15.29
N HIS A 30 34.62 16.79 14.05
CA HIS A 30 35.32 18.02 13.65
C HIS A 30 34.55 18.81 12.58
N ALA A 31 33.26 18.50 12.36
CA ALA A 31 32.43 19.19 11.39
C ALA A 31 32.26 20.67 11.73
N SER A 32 32.22 21.51 10.70
CA SER A 32 31.94 22.94 10.82
C SER A 32 30.47 23.19 11.16
N ASN A 33 30.13 24.44 11.47
CA ASN A 33 28.73 24.84 11.69
C ASN A 33 27.85 24.76 10.42
N ASP A 34 28.42 24.46 9.25
CA ASP A 34 27.68 24.22 8.00
C ASP A 34 27.86 22.76 7.52
N PRO A 35 26.94 21.85 7.89
CA PRO A 35 27.03 20.45 7.53
C PRO A 35 26.87 20.21 6.02
N ILE A 36 26.27 21.16 5.28
CA ILE A 36 26.07 21.07 3.83
C ILE A 36 27.37 21.43 3.10
N ALA A 37 28.09 22.44 3.59
CA ALA A 37 29.41 22.78 3.06
C ALA A 37 30.40 21.61 3.23
N ASP A 38 30.43 21.00 4.41
CA ASP A 38 31.31 19.86 4.71
C ASP A 38 31.00 18.63 3.84
N LEU A 39 29.71 18.39 3.58
CA LEU A 39 29.27 17.33 2.68
C LEU A 39 29.69 17.60 1.23
N LYS A 40 29.56 18.85 0.75
CA LYS A 40 29.99 19.24 -0.60
C LYS A 40 31.51 19.16 -0.79
N VAL A 41 32.29 19.38 0.27
CA VAL A 41 33.75 19.19 0.24
C VAL A 41 34.11 17.70 0.16
N SER A 42 33.38 16.87 0.89
CA SER A 42 33.60 15.41 0.93
C SER A 42 33.12 14.69 -0.34
N PHE A 43 32.13 15.26 -1.04
CA PHE A 43 31.60 14.72 -2.30
C PHE A 43 31.60 15.78 -3.43
N PRO A 44 32.78 16.14 -3.98
CA PRO A 44 32.93 17.13 -5.06
C PRO A 44 32.13 16.88 -6.36
N PRO A 45 31.95 15.64 -6.86
CA PRO A 45 31.26 15.40 -8.14
C PRO A 45 29.73 15.57 -8.07
N LEU A 46 29.16 15.74 -6.87
CA LEU A 46 27.73 15.87 -6.64
C LEU A 46 27.19 17.31 -6.71
N ARG A 47 28.00 18.31 -7.07
CA ARG A 47 27.58 19.72 -6.97
C ARG A 47 26.41 20.13 -7.90
N GLU A 48 26.38 19.63 -9.14
CA GLU A 48 25.46 20.16 -10.17
C GLU A 48 24.34 19.19 -10.58
N GLU A 49 24.52 17.88 -10.38
CA GLU A 49 23.58 16.85 -10.84
C GLU A 49 22.89 16.08 -9.71
N MET A 50 23.24 16.35 -8.45
CA MET A 50 22.73 15.59 -7.30
C MET A 50 21.24 15.72 -7.13
N GLU A 51 20.66 16.91 -7.29
CA GLU A 51 19.22 17.09 -7.13
C GLU A 51 18.43 16.31 -8.19
N ARG A 52 18.85 16.36 -9.46
CA ARG A 52 18.21 15.61 -10.54
C ARG A 52 18.39 14.10 -10.40
N LYS A 53 19.59 13.63 -10.04
CA LYS A 53 19.87 12.19 -9.79
C LYS A 53 19.12 11.69 -8.57
N TRP A 54 19.03 12.50 -7.52
CA TRP A 54 18.27 12.19 -6.32
C TRP A 54 16.77 12.13 -6.62
N GLN A 55 16.21 13.11 -7.34
CA GLN A 55 14.81 13.10 -7.76
C GLN A 55 14.50 11.88 -8.64
N SER A 56 15.38 11.52 -9.59
CA SER A 56 15.24 10.32 -10.41
C SER A 56 15.32 9.03 -9.59
N MET A 57 16.24 8.93 -8.63
CA MET A 57 16.31 7.79 -7.72
C MET A 57 15.13 7.74 -6.76
N VAL A 58 14.62 8.87 -6.29
CA VAL A 58 13.41 8.94 -5.48
C VAL A 58 12.20 8.52 -6.30
N ALA A 59 12.11 8.91 -7.58
CA ALA A 59 11.05 8.48 -8.48
C ALA A 59 11.12 6.96 -8.72
N ARG A 60 12.29 6.45 -9.10
CA ARG A 60 12.54 5.01 -9.28
C ARG A 60 12.28 4.23 -7.99
N LEU A 61 12.79 4.73 -6.87
CA LEU A 61 12.53 4.14 -5.56
C LEU A 61 11.08 4.32 -5.16
N SER A 62 10.33 5.34 -5.55
CA SER A 62 8.89 5.42 -5.25
C SER A 62 8.08 4.43 -6.10
N GLU A 63 8.52 4.18 -7.35
CA GLU A 63 7.96 3.14 -8.22
C GLU A 63 8.26 1.73 -7.69
N HIS A 64 9.40 1.53 -7.02
CA HIS A 64 9.83 0.22 -6.50
C HIS A 64 9.62 0.05 -4.98
N GLN A 65 9.47 1.16 -4.23
CA GLN A 65 9.13 1.27 -2.81
C GLN A 65 7.62 1.50 -2.65
N THR A 66 6.85 0.75 -3.40
CA THR A 66 5.81 -0.08 -2.80
C THR A 66 6.44 -1.05 -1.77
N TYR A 67 7.11 -0.52 -0.73
CA TYR A 67 7.01 -1.07 0.61
C TYR A 67 5.60 -0.77 1.13
N GLN A 68 4.58 -1.01 0.30
CA GLN A 68 3.22 -1.11 0.77
C GLN A 68 3.23 -2.39 1.58
N PHE A 69 3.39 -2.22 2.90
CA PHE A 69 2.75 -3.16 3.79
C PHE A 69 1.35 -3.38 3.25
N LEU A 70 0.97 -4.65 3.12
CA LEU A 70 -0.36 -5.00 2.70
C LEU A 70 -1.33 -4.15 3.51
N THR A 71 -2.32 -3.55 2.84
CA THR A 71 -3.39 -2.85 3.55
C THR A 71 -4.03 -3.81 4.56
N PHE A 72 -4.80 -3.30 5.51
CA PHE A 72 -5.47 -4.18 6.45
C PHE A 72 -6.35 -5.21 5.71
N ALA A 73 -7.11 -4.77 4.72
CA ALA A 73 -7.96 -5.64 3.89
C ALA A 73 -7.15 -6.69 3.10
N GLU A 74 -6.03 -6.30 2.49
CA GLU A 74 -5.17 -7.24 1.76
C GLU A 74 -4.49 -8.25 2.70
N SER A 75 -4.03 -7.79 3.86
CA SER A 75 -3.42 -8.63 4.89
C SER A 75 -4.42 -9.64 5.43
N GLU A 76 -5.66 -9.20 5.66
CA GLU A 76 -6.74 -10.05 6.14
C GLU A 76 -7.12 -11.10 5.09
N ARG A 77 -7.31 -10.69 3.84
CA ARG A 77 -7.61 -11.60 2.73
C ARG A 77 -6.52 -12.66 2.57
N ARG A 78 -5.24 -12.25 2.59
CA ARG A 78 -4.12 -13.19 2.47
C ARG A 78 -4.05 -14.14 3.67
N LEU A 79 -4.39 -13.65 4.86
CA LEU A 79 -4.48 -14.50 6.05
C LEU A 79 -5.60 -15.55 5.90
N ASP A 80 -6.77 -15.18 5.38
CA ASP A 80 -7.85 -16.15 5.10
C ASP A 80 -7.45 -17.22 4.09
N GLU A 81 -6.79 -16.80 3.01
CA GLU A 81 -6.29 -17.72 1.99
C GLU A 81 -5.31 -18.75 2.58
N LEU A 82 -4.42 -18.33 3.48
CA LEU A 82 -3.47 -19.23 4.16
C LEU A 82 -4.14 -20.16 5.18
N LEU A 83 -5.22 -19.72 5.84
CA LEU A 83 -5.95 -20.52 6.81
C LEU A 83 -6.82 -21.60 6.16
N GLN A 84 -7.14 -21.47 4.87
CA GLN A 84 -7.79 -22.51 4.08
C GLN A 84 -6.77 -23.58 3.65
N ILE A 85 -6.48 -24.53 4.54
CA ILE A 85 -5.52 -25.60 4.25
C ILE A 85 -6.11 -26.53 3.19
N LYS A 86 -5.56 -26.46 1.98
CA LYS A 86 -5.80 -27.44 0.91
C LYS A 86 -4.84 -28.62 1.13
N VAL A 87 -5.35 -29.69 1.73
CA VAL A 87 -4.59 -30.95 1.84
C VAL A 87 -4.73 -31.68 0.51
N SER A 88 -3.65 -31.68 -0.30
CA SER A 88 -3.56 -32.57 -1.46
C SER A 88 -3.48 -34.00 -0.97
N GLY A 89 -4.61 -34.70 -0.97
CA GLY A 89 -4.63 -36.14 -0.73
C GLY A 89 -3.93 -36.82 -1.90
N GLY A 90 -2.96 -37.69 -1.62
CA GLY A 90 -2.23 -38.48 -2.63
C GLY A 90 -3.07 -39.55 -3.34
N SER A 91 -4.36 -39.32 -3.56
CA SER A 91 -5.24 -40.19 -4.33
C SER A 91 -5.26 -39.74 -5.79
N ARG A 92 -5.17 -40.72 -6.69
CA ARG A 92 -5.13 -40.57 -8.17
C ARG A 92 -6.39 -39.92 -8.78
N ASN A 93 -7.35 -39.49 -7.96
CA ASN A 93 -8.61 -38.93 -8.38
C ASN A 93 -8.67 -37.47 -7.91
N TRP A 94 -8.66 -36.56 -8.87
CA TRP A 94 -8.83 -35.13 -8.70
C TRP A 94 -10.26 -34.82 -8.20
N GLU A 95 -10.48 -34.94 -6.91
CA GLU A 95 -11.57 -34.21 -6.26
C GLU A 95 -10.94 -33.06 -5.46
N PRO A 96 -11.40 -31.81 -5.64
CA PRO A 96 -10.92 -30.70 -4.85
C PRO A 96 -11.29 -30.97 -3.38
N SER A 97 -10.29 -31.36 -2.58
CA SER A 97 -10.45 -31.55 -1.14
C SER A 97 -11.02 -30.27 -0.53
N ASN A 98 -12.17 -30.37 0.14
CA ASN A 98 -12.78 -29.27 0.87
C ASN A 98 -11.73 -28.61 1.80
N PRO A 99 -11.67 -27.26 1.88
CA PRO A 99 -10.72 -26.56 2.74
C PRO A 99 -10.93 -27.02 4.18
N VAL A 100 -9.89 -27.59 4.79
CA VAL A 100 -9.99 -28.11 6.16
C VAL A 100 -9.66 -26.97 7.13
N ASP A 101 -10.63 -26.59 7.95
CA ASP A 101 -10.46 -25.57 8.98
C ASP A 101 -9.44 -26.03 10.05
N LEU A 102 -8.60 -25.10 10.49
CA LEU A 102 -7.64 -25.27 11.57
C LEU A 102 -8.31 -25.74 12.88
N ASN A 103 -9.56 -25.33 13.12
CA ASN A 103 -10.34 -25.80 14.27
C ASN A 103 -10.65 -27.30 14.20
N GLU A 104 -10.93 -27.83 13.00
CA GLU A 104 -11.19 -29.25 12.79
C GLU A 104 -9.91 -30.07 12.96
N LEU A 105 -8.79 -29.56 12.43
CA LEU A 105 -7.47 -30.16 12.59
C LEU A 105 -7.00 -30.18 14.05
N ALA A 106 -7.39 -29.18 14.85
CA ALA A 106 -7.06 -29.13 16.27
C ALA A 106 -7.79 -30.20 17.12
N ARG A 107 -8.92 -30.73 16.63
CA ARG A 107 -9.74 -31.74 17.35
C ARG A 107 -9.24 -33.17 17.16
N ARG A 108 -8.56 -33.46 16.04
CA ARG A 108 -8.14 -34.83 15.67
C ARG A 108 -6.62 -35.00 15.62
N LYS A 109 -6.19 -36.26 15.47
CA LYS A 109 -4.78 -36.57 15.21
C LYS A 109 -4.47 -36.34 13.74
N LEU A 110 -3.50 -35.47 13.47
CA LEU A 110 -3.05 -35.15 12.12
C LEU A 110 -2.37 -36.35 11.45
N SER A 111 -2.75 -36.62 10.19
CA SER A 111 -2.03 -37.53 9.29
C SER A 111 -0.65 -36.95 8.91
N THR A 112 0.21 -37.77 8.28
CA THR A 112 1.53 -37.30 7.82
C THR A 112 1.40 -36.17 6.79
N ASP A 113 0.42 -36.28 5.89
CA ASP A 113 0.16 -35.28 4.85
C ASP A 113 -0.47 -34.00 5.43
N GLU A 114 -1.35 -34.12 6.43
CA GLU A 114 -1.89 -32.95 7.13
C GLU A 114 -0.80 -32.23 7.94
N LYS A 115 0.16 -32.97 8.52
CA LYS A 115 1.30 -32.35 9.23
C LYS A 115 2.21 -31.57 8.29
N SER A 116 2.50 -32.09 7.10
CA SER A 116 3.32 -31.36 6.12
C SER A 116 2.60 -30.11 5.63
N ALA A 117 1.29 -30.19 5.36
CA ALA A 117 0.46 -29.04 4.98
C ALA A 117 0.40 -27.95 6.08
N VAL A 118 0.18 -28.33 7.34
CA VAL A 118 0.19 -27.38 8.48
C VAL A 118 1.58 -26.77 8.69
N ASN A 119 2.65 -27.53 8.44
CA ASN A 119 4.01 -27.01 8.51
C ASN A 119 4.30 -26.00 7.39
N GLN A 120 3.84 -26.26 6.16
CA GLN A 120 3.95 -25.32 5.04
C GLN A 120 3.20 -24.03 5.35
N MET A 121 1.95 -24.12 5.79
CA MET A 121 1.15 -22.97 6.22
C MET A 121 1.87 -22.18 7.34
N SER A 122 2.50 -22.86 8.30
CA SER A 122 3.30 -22.16 9.33
C SER A 122 4.46 -21.35 8.73
N GLN A 123 5.10 -21.84 7.66
CA GLN A 123 6.18 -21.10 6.97
C GLN A 123 5.61 -19.92 6.18
N ASP A 124 4.51 -20.12 5.48
CA ASP A 124 3.85 -19.07 4.70
C ASP A 124 3.32 -17.93 5.61
N LEU A 125 2.83 -18.27 6.80
CA LEU A 125 2.46 -17.28 7.82
C LEU A 125 3.65 -16.46 8.31
N LEU A 126 4.86 -17.03 8.40
CA LEU A 126 6.07 -16.28 8.75
C LEU A 126 6.41 -15.25 7.66
N LEU A 127 6.24 -15.61 6.40
CA LEU A 127 6.44 -14.69 5.28
C LEU A 127 5.39 -13.57 5.31
N LEU A 128 4.12 -13.91 5.54
CA LEU A 128 3.05 -12.91 5.68
C LEU A 128 3.33 -11.92 6.81
N ILE A 129 3.84 -12.35 7.96
CA ILE A 129 4.14 -11.46 9.10
C ILE A 129 5.12 -10.33 8.72
N ALA A 130 6.03 -10.57 7.77
CA ALA A 130 7.00 -9.58 7.34
C ALA A 130 6.37 -8.44 6.53
N SER A 131 5.36 -8.75 5.70
CA SER A 131 4.69 -7.80 4.81
C SER A 131 3.29 -7.36 5.28
N ALA A 132 2.72 -8.02 6.27
CA ALA A 132 1.38 -7.74 6.78
C ALA A 132 1.28 -6.39 7.50
N HIS A 133 0.06 -5.86 7.48
CA HIS A 133 -0.37 -4.71 8.26
C HIS A 133 0.05 -4.87 9.74
N PRO A 134 0.68 -3.85 10.36
CA PRO A 134 1.25 -3.97 11.71
C PRO A 134 0.29 -4.51 12.76
N VAL A 135 -0.99 -4.13 12.69
CA VAL A 135 -2.04 -4.54 13.62
C VAL A 135 -2.38 -6.03 13.52
N LEU A 136 -2.21 -6.65 12.35
CA LEU A 136 -2.47 -8.08 12.13
C LEU A 136 -1.26 -8.97 12.42
N ARG A 137 -0.05 -8.42 12.54
CA ARG A 137 1.17 -9.21 12.80
C ARG A 137 1.08 -10.08 14.07
N PRO A 138 0.56 -9.59 15.21
CA PRO A 138 0.40 -10.42 16.41
C PRO A 138 -0.58 -11.58 16.18
N VAL A 139 -1.67 -11.32 15.45
CA VAL A 139 -2.71 -12.32 15.12
C VAL A 139 -2.12 -13.42 14.23
N ALA A 140 -1.43 -13.04 13.15
CA ALA A 140 -0.75 -13.97 12.25
C ALA A 140 0.33 -14.80 12.96
N ARG A 141 1.09 -14.18 13.88
CA ARG A 141 2.10 -14.87 14.69
C ARG A 141 1.49 -15.92 15.61
N GLU A 142 0.37 -15.64 16.23
CA GLU A 142 -0.33 -16.62 17.08
C GLU A 142 -0.88 -17.80 16.28
N TYR A 143 -1.44 -17.56 15.08
CA TYR A 143 -1.80 -18.67 14.16
C TYR A 143 -0.59 -19.54 13.81
N GLN A 144 0.54 -18.91 13.50
CA GLN A 144 1.80 -19.61 13.21
C GLN A 144 2.25 -20.48 14.40
N GLN A 145 2.17 -19.96 15.63
CA GLN A 145 2.51 -20.74 16.82
C GLN A 145 1.55 -21.90 17.05
N ILE A 146 0.25 -21.71 16.82
CA ILE A 146 -0.75 -22.77 16.90
C ILE A 146 -0.44 -23.86 15.88
N ALA A 147 -0.14 -23.51 14.64
CA ALA A 147 0.27 -24.44 13.59
C ALA A 147 1.52 -25.25 14.01
N ALA A 148 2.55 -24.59 14.53
CA ALA A 148 3.76 -25.25 15.02
C ALA A 148 3.49 -26.22 16.19
N LEU A 149 2.57 -25.87 17.10
CA LEU A 149 2.15 -26.76 18.21
C LEU A 149 1.38 -27.98 17.70
N LEU A 150 0.51 -27.78 16.70
CA LEU A 150 -0.26 -28.85 16.07
C LEU A 150 0.65 -29.88 15.39
N VAL A 151 1.67 -29.43 14.64
CA VAL A 151 2.68 -30.32 14.03
C VAL A 151 3.40 -31.15 15.10
N ARG A 152 3.71 -30.55 16.25
CA ARG A 152 4.31 -31.22 17.42
C ARG A 152 3.33 -32.11 18.20
N GLY A 153 2.06 -32.18 17.79
CA GLY A 153 1.01 -32.98 18.44
C GLY A 153 0.48 -32.40 19.74
N LYS A 154 0.84 -31.17 20.11
CA LYS A 154 0.33 -30.50 21.32
C LYS A 154 -1.04 -29.88 21.01
N ARG A 155 -2.10 -30.35 21.66
CA ARG A 155 -3.49 -29.89 21.39
C ARG A 155 -4.17 -29.19 22.57
N ARG A 156 -3.61 -29.30 23.77
CA ARG A 156 -4.23 -28.78 25.00
C ARG A 156 -4.39 -27.26 24.90
N GLY A 157 -5.63 -26.78 25.06
CA GLY A 157 -5.96 -25.35 25.09
C GLY A 157 -5.96 -24.65 23.72
N ILE A 158 -5.70 -25.36 22.61
CA ILE A 158 -5.69 -24.75 21.28
C ILE A 158 -7.07 -24.22 20.89
N ALA A 159 -8.14 -24.95 21.17
CA ALA A 159 -9.51 -24.52 20.87
C ALA A 159 -9.86 -23.17 21.54
N LYS A 160 -9.47 -22.99 22.81
CA LYS A 160 -9.68 -21.71 23.53
C LYS A 160 -8.86 -20.58 22.92
N ARG A 161 -7.62 -20.86 22.51
CA ARG A 161 -6.75 -19.87 21.84
C ARG A 161 -7.33 -19.46 20.50
N LEU A 162 -7.76 -20.41 19.66
CA LEU A 162 -8.39 -20.12 18.37
C LEU A 162 -9.69 -19.32 18.52
N ALA A 163 -10.54 -19.66 19.49
CA ALA A 163 -11.76 -18.89 19.76
C ALA A 163 -11.47 -17.43 20.14
N ARG A 164 -10.51 -17.20 21.05
CA ARG A 164 -10.06 -15.84 21.41
C ARG A 164 -9.52 -15.10 20.19
N LEU A 165 -8.74 -15.80 19.37
CA LEU A 165 -8.07 -15.19 18.24
C LEU A 165 -9.05 -14.79 17.13
N ASN A 166 -10.06 -15.62 16.88
CA ASN A 166 -11.17 -15.30 15.98
C ASN A 166 -11.96 -14.09 16.46
N PHE A 167 -12.20 -13.98 17.77
CA PHE A 167 -12.85 -12.80 18.34
C PHE A 167 -12.01 -11.55 18.12
N THR A 168 -10.72 -11.58 18.48
CA THR A 168 -9.81 -10.44 18.31
C THR A 168 -9.69 -10.03 16.84
N ARG A 169 -9.59 -11.00 15.92
CA ARG A 169 -9.52 -10.72 14.50
C ARG A 169 -10.78 -9.99 13.99
N ARG A 170 -11.97 -10.45 14.39
CA ARG A 170 -13.24 -9.79 14.01
C ARG A 170 -13.34 -8.38 14.57
N ASP A 171 -13.00 -8.19 15.84
CA ASP A 171 -13.01 -6.86 16.46
C ASP A 171 -12.07 -5.88 15.73
N LEU A 172 -10.87 -6.35 15.35
CA LEU A 172 -9.93 -5.56 14.56
C LEU A 172 -10.47 -5.21 13.17
N ALA A 173 -11.13 -6.16 12.50
CA ALA A 173 -11.71 -5.93 11.18
C ALA A 173 -12.85 -4.89 11.23
N THR A 174 -13.73 -5.00 12.23
CA THR A 174 -14.79 -4.00 12.45
C THR A 174 -14.22 -2.61 12.69
N ARG A 175 -13.24 -2.49 13.61
CA ARG A 175 -12.61 -1.19 13.92
C ARG A 175 -11.91 -0.57 12.72
N MET A 176 -11.23 -1.38 11.90
CA MET A 176 -10.55 -0.86 10.72
C MET A 176 -11.56 -0.40 9.65
N GLY A 177 -12.66 -1.15 9.48
CA GLY A 177 -13.76 -0.73 8.61
C GLY A 177 -14.37 0.60 9.06
N GLU A 178 -14.61 0.78 10.36
CA GLU A 178 -15.10 2.06 10.91
C GLU A 178 -14.14 3.23 10.64
N ILE A 179 -12.82 2.98 10.71
CA ILE A 179 -11.79 3.98 10.38
C ILE A 179 -11.85 4.33 8.90
N ASP A 180 -11.88 3.31 8.02
CA ASP A 180 -11.96 3.52 6.56
C ASP A 180 -13.24 4.28 6.18
N ASP A 181 -14.38 3.92 6.77
CA ASP A 181 -15.67 4.60 6.56
C ASP A 181 -15.62 6.06 7.00
N TYR A 182 -15.02 6.33 8.17
CA TYR A 182 -14.83 7.70 8.64
C TYR A 182 -13.92 8.51 7.72
N MET A 183 -12.80 7.93 7.29
CA MET A 183 -11.87 8.58 6.37
C MET A 183 -12.55 8.89 5.03
N ASN A 184 -13.30 7.93 4.48
CA ASN A 184 -14.07 8.13 3.25
C ASN A 184 -15.09 9.27 3.40
N TRP A 185 -15.84 9.30 4.50
CA TRP A 185 -16.79 10.37 4.78
C TRP A 185 -16.09 11.74 4.90
N PHE A 186 -14.95 11.79 5.61
CA PHE A 186 -14.18 13.02 5.81
C PHE A 186 -13.62 13.53 4.47
N GLU A 187 -13.05 12.66 3.64
CA GLU A 187 -12.58 12.99 2.30
C GLU A 187 -13.71 13.50 1.40
N ALA A 188 -14.89 12.90 1.48
CA ALA A 188 -16.03 13.26 0.65
C ALA A 188 -16.70 14.58 1.06
N THR A 189 -16.70 14.92 2.35
CA THR A 189 -17.54 16.00 2.89
C THR A 189 -16.77 17.17 3.48
N GLN A 190 -15.57 16.95 4.02
CA GLN A 190 -14.85 17.95 4.81
C GLN A 190 -13.49 18.33 4.22
N MET A 191 -13.00 17.65 3.18
CA MET A 191 -11.75 18.04 2.54
C MET A 191 -11.95 19.19 1.55
N ASP A 192 -11.43 20.36 1.91
CA ASP A 192 -11.34 21.53 1.03
C ASP A 192 -10.32 21.34 -0.12
N SER A 193 -9.36 20.41 0.04
CA SER A 193 -8.34 20.13 -0.95
C SER A 193 -8.90 19.23 -2.06
N GLN A 194 -9.43 19.83 -3.12
CA GLN A 194 -9.66 19.11 -4.37
C GLN A 194 -8.33 18.57 -4.88
N SER A 195 -8.28 17.30 -5.28
CA SER A 195 -7.07 16.61 -5.79
C SER A 195 -6.43 17.26 -7.03
N GLY A 196 -7.02 18.35 -7.54
CA GLY A 196 -6.58 19.08 -8.71
C GLY A 196 -6.79 18.34 -10.03
N ALA A 197 -7.04 17.02 -9.98
CA ALA A 197 -7.25 16.17 -11.15
C ALA A 197 -8.45 16.63 -12.01
N PHE A 198 -9.48 17.18 -11.35
CA PHE A 198 -10.68 17.70 -12.02
C PHE A 198 -10.62 19.20 -12.32
N ASN A 199 -9.56 19.91 -11.93
CA ASN A 199 -9.45 21.35 -12.19
C ASN A 199 -9.48 21.67 -13.68
N ALA A 200 -8.90 20.81 -14.52
CA ALA A 200 -8.94 20.98 -15.97
C ALA A 200 -10.37 20.85 -16.52
N TYR A 201 -11.16 19.90 -16.00
CA TYR A 201 -12.56 19.72 -16.38
C TYR A 201 -13.44 20.87 -15.88
N LEU A 202 -13.29 21.29 -14.63
CA LEU A 202 -14.02 22.44 -14.08
C LEU A 202 -13.68 23.73 -14.82
N LYS A 203 -12.40 23.93 -15.17
CA LYS A 203 -11.96 25.06 -15.98
C LYS A 203 -12.54 25.01 -17.40
N ALA A 204 -12.58 23.84 -18.04
CA ALA A 204 -13.19 23.67 -19.35
C ALA A 204 -14.71 23.89 -19.33
N ALA A 205 -15.41 23.43 -18.28
CA ALA A 205 -16.84 23.67 -18.10
C ALA A 205 -17.14 25.17 -17.91
N ASN A 206 -16.36 25.85 -17.05
CA ASN A 206 -16.48 27.30 -16.86
C ASN A 206 -16.12 28.09 -18.14
N GLN A 207 -15.15 27.62 -18.92
CA GLN A 207 -14.81 28.21 -20.23
C GLN A 207 -15.87 27.94 -21.30
N SER A 208 -16.65 26.87 -21.17
CA SER A 208 -17.78 26.57 -22.06
C SER A 208 -19.00 27.43 -21.73
N GLN A 209 -19.11 27.94 -20.49
CA GLN A 209 -20.08 28.97 -20.10
C GLN A 209 -19.68 30.36 -20.59
N VAL A 210 -18.39 30.61 -20.85
CA VAL A 210 -17.97 31.79 -21.61
C VAL A 210 -18.39 31.54 -23.05
N SER A 211 -19.52 32.14 -23.44
CA SER A 211 -20.10 32.05 -24.77
C SER A 211 -19.00 32.10 -25.83
N ALA A 212 -18.94 31.08 -26.69
CA ALA A 212 -17.96 31.02 -27.76
C ALA A 212 -18.00 32.34 -28.56
N PRO A 213 -16.86 32.87 -29.03
CA PRO A 213 -16.86 34.12 -29.77
C PRO A 213 -17.86 34.02 -30.93
N ARG A 214 -18.91 34.84 -30.89
CA ARG A 214 -20.00 34.83 -31.89
C ARG A 214 -19.39 34.88 -33.28
N ARG A 215 -19.66 33.83 -34.07
CA ARG A 215 -19.19 33.77 -35.45
C ARG A 215 -19.92 34.86 -36.24
N ARG A 216 -19.17 35.68 -36.98
CA ARG A 216 -19.72 36.79 -37.78
C ARG A 216 -19.85 36.41 -39.26
N ASP A 217 -20.09 35.14 -39.56
CA ASP A 217 -20.46 34.73 -40.90
C ASP A 217 -21.93 35.06 -41.18
N PRO A 218 -22.33 35.25 -42.45
CA PRO A 218 -23.67 35.71 -42.80
C PRO A 218 -24.79 34.81 -42.27
N LEU A 219 -24.54 33.51 -42.15
CA LEU A 219 -25.49 32.54 -41.62
C LEU A 219 -25.66 32.68 -40.10
N SER A 220 -24.56 32.84 -39.35
CA SER A 220 -24.63 33.03 -37.89
C SER A 220 -25.30 34.35 -37.52
N VAL A 221 -25.05 35.44 -38.27
CA VAL A 221 -25.74 36.73 -38.05
C VAL A 221 -27.24 36.61 -38.26
N TYR A 222 -27.67 35.80 -39.23
CA TYR A 222 -29.09 35.55 -39.46
C TYR A 222 -29.71 34.71 -38.34
N LEU A 223 -29.00 33.69 -37.85
CA LEU A 223 -29.46 32.85 -36.74
C LEU A 223 -29.54 33.64 -35.42
N ASP A 224 -28.55 34.49 -35.13
CA ASP A 224 -28.56 35.38 -33.95
C ASP A 224 -29.77 36.34 -33.99
N ALA A 225 -30.08 36.90 -35.17
CA ALA A 225 -31.24 37.78 -35.34
C ALA A 225 -32.58 37.05 -35.16
N LEU A 226 -32.64 35.76 -35.49
CA LEU A 226 -33.82 34.93 -35.21
C LEU A 226 -33.93 34.57 -33.73
N GLU A 227 -32.82 34.26 -33.07
CA GLU A 227 -32.78 33.97 -31.63
C GLU A 227 -33.26 35.18 -30.81
N ASP A 228 -32.77 36.39 -31.12
CA ASP A 228 -33.22 37.64 -30.50
C ASP A 228 -34.73 37.89 -30.70
N GLN A 229 -35.28 37.54 -31.88
CA GLN A 229 -36.72 37.66 -32.16
C GLN A 229 -37.55 36.65 -31.37
N VAL A 230 -37.04 35.44 -31.16
CA VAL A 230 -37.72 34.40 -30.37
C VAL A 230 -37.68 34.73 -28.88
N GLU A 231 -36.55 35.23 -28.37
CA GLU A 231 -36.44 35.64 -26.97
C GLU A 231 -37.30 36.88 -26.66
N THR A 232 -37.39 37.84 -27.58
CA THR A 232 -38.25 39.03 -27.40
C THR A 232 -39.74 38.72 -27.50
N SER A 233 -40.15 37.75 -28.32
CA SER A 233 -41.55 37.31 -28.43
C SER A 233 -41.99 36.33 -27.34
N ALA A 234 -41.06 35.73 -26.59
CA ALA A 234 -41.35 34.93 -25.40
C ALA A 234 -41.56 35.77 -24.12
N VAL A 235 -41.33 37.09 -24.18
CA VAL A 235 -41.41 38.04 -23.06
C VAL A 235 -42.66 38.94 -23.13
N GLU A 236 -43.44 38.88 -24.22
CA GLU A 236 -44.80 39.45 -24.34
C GLU A 236 -45.89 38.41 -24.07
#